data_AF-A0A1Q8S8Z9-F1
#
_entry.id   AF-A0A1Q8S8Z9-F1
#
_cell.length_a   1.000
_cell.length_b   1.000
_cell.length_c   1.000
_cell.angle_alpha   90.00
_cell.angle_beta   90.00
_cell.angle_gamma   90.00
#
_symmetry.space_group_name_H-M   'P 1'
#
loop_
_entity.id
_entity.type
_entity.pdbx_description
1 polymer ?
#
loop_
_entity_poly.entity_id
_entity_poly.type
_entity_poly.pdbx_seq_one_letter_code
_entity_poly.pdbx_strand_id
1 'polypeptide(L)'
;MFVFTTLSLTHANGILELVGLPVGSTRQQLSEKIAYWASIDLETAATVEGRLATYALRSYSQWDALPQSKAINNFPIDVNQISPHGPKGLPVRLSGGNTKCLQGLCVVEMSRVIAAPLAGKTLAAHGADVIWTCSGMNISEAEHAGKGEAARPTPFQALDHAGGYWLAFSVMAALYKRAIFGGSWRTDVSLAGVMKYLRSLGQYPGDSGFKCKDYEKPEDVPENYYETKKTGFGRIKAIKYSGSIEGFNIGWHVMPKPLGSDSPEWL
;
A
#
# COMPACT_ATOMS: atom_id res chain seq x y z
N MET A 1 9.95 17.06 -19.45
CA MET A 1 9.83 16.69 -18.01
C MET A 1 8.38 16.94 -17.63
N PHE A 2 7.64 15.92 -17.16
CA PHE A 2 6.19 16.01 -16.95
C PHE A 2 5.87 16.41 -15.51
N VAL A 3 4.68 17.00 -15.31
CA VAL A 3 4.16 17.38 -13.99
C VAL A 3 2.88 16.59 -13.73
N PHE A 4 2.77 16.00 -12.54
CA PHE A 4 1.58 15.27 -12.10
C PHE A 4 0.73 16.14 -11.17
N THR A 5 -0.56 16.25 -11.47
CA THR A 5 -1.56 16.89 -10.62
C THR A 5 -2.54 15.85 -10.10
N THR A 6 -2.91 15.94 -8.83
CA THR A 6 -3.88 15.01 -8.21
C THR A 6 -5.28 15.15 -8.80
N LEU A 7 -6.10 14.10 -8.61
CA LEU A 7 -7.44 13.93 -9.21
C LEU A 7 -8.57 14.69 -8.47
N SER A 8 -8.26 15.46 -7.43
CA SER A 8 -9.31 16.22 -6.73
C SER A 8 -9.71 17.43 -7.58
N LEU A 9 -11.02 17.73 -7.60
CA LEU A 9 -11.55 18.86 -8.36
C LEU A 9 -10.93 20.19 -7.89
N THR A 10 -10.62 20.30 -6.60
CA THR A 10 -9.97 21.47 -5.99
C THR A 10 -8.56 21.69 -6.54
N HIS A 11 -7.73 20.63 -6.63
CA HIS A 11 -6.38 20.75 -7.19
C HIS A 11 -6.39 20.98 -8.69
N ALA A 12 -7.33 20.35 -9.41
CA ALA A 12 -7.52 20.57 -10.83
C ALA A 12 -7.94 22.02 -11.15
N ASN A 13 -8.87 22.59 -10.39
CA ASN A 13 -9.26 23.99 -10.58
C ASN A 13 -8.16 24.95 -10.16
N GLY A 14 -7.47 24.68 -9.05
CA GLY A 14 -6.37 25.52 -8.58
C GLY A 14 -5.20 25.57 -9.57
N ILE A 15 -4.86 24.46 -10.25
CA ILE A 15 -3.80 24.50 -11.27
C ILE A 15 -4.23 25.28 -12.50
N LEU A 16 -5.52 25.21 -12.90
CA LEU A 16 -6.06 26.02 -13.99
C LEU A 16 -5.98 27.51 -13.65
N GLU A 17 -6.38 27.89 -12.43
CA GLU A 17 -6.27 29.27 -11.94
C GLU A 17 -4.81 29.76 -11.95
N LEU A 18 -3.88 28.97 -11.40
CA LEU A 18 -2.46 29.32 -11.35
C LEU A 18 -1.88 29.63 -12.75
N VAL A 19 -2.29 28.87 -13.76
CA VAL A 19 -1.80 29.05 -15.13
C VAL A 19 -2.66 30.02 -15.96
N GLY A 20 -3.71 30.61 -15.36
CA GLY A 20 -4.60 31.57 -16.00
C GLY A 20 -5.55 30.95 -17.03
N LEU A 21 -6.03 29.73 -16.78
CA LEU A 21 -7.04 29.05 -17.59
C LEU A 21 -8.40 29.00 -16.86
N PRO A 22 -9.52 29.13 -17.59
CA PRO A 22 -10.85 29.02 -16.99
C PRO A 22 -11.16 27.59 -16.53
N VAL A 23 -12.02 27.46 -15.53
CA VAL A 23 -12.59 26.17 -15.10
C VAL A 23 -13.30 25.51 -16.28
N GLY A 24 -13.05 24.22 -16.49
CA GLY A 24 -13.57 23.46 -17.64
C GLY A 24 -12.64 23.43 -18.86
N SER A 25 -11.47 24.08 -18.79
CA SER A 25 -10.43 23.93 -19.80
C SER A 25 -9.99 22.48 -19.97
N THR A 26 -9.63 22.12 -21.20
CA THR A 26 -9.27 20.75 -21.55
C THR A 26 -7.86 20.40 -21.09
N ARG A 27 -7.58 19.10 -20.97
CA ARG A 27 -6.23 18.59 -20.68
C ARG A 27 -5.18 19.10 -21.68
N GLN A 28 -5.56 19.26 -22.94
CA GLN A 28 -4.68 19.76 -23.99
C GLN A 28 -4.32 21.23 -23.78
N GLN A 29 -5.32 22.08 -23.48
CA GLN A 29 -5.08 23.50 -23.17
C GLN A 29 -4.16 23.68 -21.97
N LEU A 30 -4.38 22.91 -20.89
CA LEU A 30 -3.49 22.90 -19.74
C LEU A 30 -2.08 22.46 -20.13
N SER A 31 -1.94 21.38 -20.90
CA SER A 31 -0.65 20.87 -21.37
C SER A 31 0.13 21.90 -22.18
N GLU A 32 -0.53 22.62 -23.08
CA GLU A 32 0.09 23.68 -23.88
C GLU A 32 0.54 24.85 -23.00
N LYS A 33 -0.26 25.21 -21.99
CA LYS A 33 0.07 26.32 -21.08
C LYS A 33 1.25 25.99 -20.16
N ILE A 34 1.30 24.78 -19.62
CA ILE A 34 2.40 24.36 -18.73
C ILE A 34 3.67 23.98 -19.48
N ALA A 35 3.63 23.80 -20.81
CA ALA A 35 4.81 23.49 -21.61
C ALA A 35 5.90 24.57 -21.55
N TYR A 36 5.50 25.82 -21.26
CA TYR A 36 6.41 26.96 -21.10
C TYR A 36 7.05 27.03 -19.72
N TRP A 37 6.62 26.20 -18.77
CA TRP A 37 7.19 26.18 -17.42
C TRP A 37 8.32 25.17 -17.32
N ALA A 38 9.40 25.56 -16.63
CA ALA A 38 10.29 24.58 -16.06
C ALA A 38 9.52 23.80 -14.98
N SER A 39 9.57 22.46 -15.04
CA SER A 39 8.72 21.63 -14.17
C SER A 39 8.96 21.85 -12.66
N ILE A 40 10.18 22.18 -12.25
CA ILE A 40 10.52 22.47 -10.84
C ILE A 40 9.96 23.83 -10.41
N ASP A 41 9.98 24.81 -11.30
CA ASP A 41 9.40 26.13 -11.03
C ASP A 41 7.88 26.01 -10.92
N LEU A 42 7.24 25.21 -11.76
CA LEU A 42 5.81 24.93 -11.66
C LEU A 42 5.46 24.16 -10.39
N GLU A 43 6.25 23.16 -9.99
CA GLU A 43 6.07 22.49 -8.70
C GLU A 43 6.21 23.48 -7.53
N THR A 44 7.17 24.39 -7.59
CA THR A 44 7.40 25.40 -6.53
C THR A 44 6.20 26.34 -6.43
N ALA A 45 5.80 26.96 -7.55
CA ALA A 45 4.66 27.86 -7.59
C ALA A 45 3.35 27.16 -7.18
N ALA A 46 3.13 25.93 -7.64
CA ALA A 46 1.90 25.21 -7.35
C ALA A 46 1.88 24.63 -5.93
N THR A 47 2.91 23.90 -5.52
CA THR A 47 2.92 23.16 -4.24
C THR A 47 3.37 24.02 -3.07
N VAL A 48 4.49 24.72 -3.21
CA VAL A 48 5.09 25.46 -2.09
C VAL A 48 4.29 26.74 -1.81
N GLU A 49 3.93 27.46 -2.87
CA GLU A 49 3.24 28.74 -2.76
C GLU A 49 1.71 28.56 -2.84
N GLY A 50 1.23 27.82 -3.83
CA GLY A 50 -0.19 27.63 -4.12
C GLY A 50 -0.90 26.55 -3.31
N ARG A 51 -0.18 25.75 -2.51
CA ARG A 51 -0.73 24.61 -1.72
C ARG A 51 -1.49 23.59 -2.58
N LEU A 52 -1.12 23.46 -3.85
CA LEU A 52 -1.66 22.49 -4.78
C LEU A 52 -0.80 21.22 -4.79
N ALA A 53 -1.41 20.05 -4.92
CA ALA A 53 -0.66 18.80 -5.04
C ALA A 53 -0.19 18.60 -6.48
N THR A 54 0.90 19.28 -6.84
CA THR A 54 1.44 19.35 -8.21
C THR A 54 2.95 19.13 -8.19
N TYR A 55 3.42 17.98 -8.67
CA TYR A 55 4.82 17.54 -8.49
C TYR A 55 5.53 17.30 -9.82
N ALA A 56 6.79 17.74 -9.90
CA ALA A 56 7.67 17.49 -11.01
C ALA A 56 8.14 16.03 -11.00
N LEU A 57 7.95 15.33 -12.13
CA LEU A 57 8.55 14.01 -12.31
C LEU A 57 10.05 14.14 -12.45
N ARG A 58 10.78 13.37 -11.68
CA ARG A 58 12.25 13.37 -11.63
C ARG A 58 12.78 12.05 -12.16
N SER A 59 13.90 12.10 -12.87
CA SER A 59 14.71 10.91 -13.12
C SER A 59 15.31 10.37 -11.81
N TYR A 60 15.81 9.14 -11.84
CA TYR A 60 16.46 8.54 -10.67
C TYR A 60 17.66 9.34 -10.18
N SER A 61 18.54 9.81 -11.08
CA SER A 61 19.68 10.64 -10.69
C SER A 61 19.26 11.95 -10.04
N GLN A 62 18.20 12.58 -10.54
CA GLN A 62 17.65 13.80 -9.95
C GLN A 62 17.04 13.55 -8.58
N TRP A 63 16.33 12.43 -8.39
CA TRP A 63 15.79 12.05 -7.08
C TRP A 63 16.90 11.74 -6.07
N ASP A 64 17.91 10.95 -6.47
CA ASP A 64 19.03 10.53 -5.62
C ASP A 64 19.88 11.72 -5.13
N ALA A 65 19.92 12.81 -5.89
CA ALA A 65 20.62 14.02 -5.51
C ALA A 65 19.94 14.78 -4.35
N LEU A 66 18.64 14.59 -4.13
CA LEU A 66 17.85 15.38 -3.19
C LEU A 66 18.17 15.08 -1.72
N PRO A 67 18.15 16.09 -0.82
CA PRO A 67 18.38 15.89 0.61
C PRO A 67 17.45 14.86 1.24
N GLN A 68 16.16 14.89 0.90
CA GLN A 68 15.18 13.92 1.41
C GLN A 68 15.43 12.49 0.94
N SER A 69 15.98 12.29 -0.26
CA SER A 69 16.36 10.96 -0.71
C SER A 69 17.55 10.45 0.10
N LYS A 70 18.54 11.31 0.37
CA LYS A 70 19.73 10.97 1.16
C LYS A 70 19.41 10.68 2.64
N ALA A 71 18.37 11.32 3.18
CA ALA A 71 17.93 11.12 4.56
C ALA A 71 17.18 9.78 4.79
N ILE A 72 16.77 9.11 3.72
CA ILE A 72 15.97 7.87 3.79
C ILE A 72 16.86 6.67 3.52
N ASN A 73 16.80 5.67 4.41
CA ASN A 73 17.53 4.41 4.26
C ASN A 73 17.18 3.70 2.94
N ASN A 74 18.13 2.94 2.39
CA ASN A 74 17.90 2.12 1.19
C ASN A 74 17.11 0.84 1.48
N PHE A 75 16.77 0.60 2.76
CA PHE A 75 15.93 -0.50 3.19
C PHE A 75 14.55 0.01 3.62
N PRO A 76 13.44 -0.71 3.34
CA PRO A 76 12.09 -0.18 3.54
C PRO A 76 11.67 0.05 4.98
N ILE A 77 12.30 -0.66 5.92
CA ILE A 77 11.89 -0.69 7.33
C ILE A 77 13.03 -0.32 8.26
N ASP A 78 12.69 0.37 9.34
CA ASP A 78 13.55 0.60 10.48
C ASP A 78 12.88 0.05 11.74
N VAL A 79 13.63 -0.71 12.57
CA VAL A 79 13.10 -1.34 13.79
C VAL A 79 14.01 -0.99 14.97
N ASN A 80 13.58 0.02 15.73
CA ASN A 80 14.37 0.68 16.76
C ASN A 80 13.81 0.39 18.17
N GLN A 81 14.69 0.13 19.13
CA GLN A 81 14.25 -0.02 20.53
C GLN A 81 13.95 1.36 21.11
N ILE A 82 12.75 1.53 21.68
CA ILE A 82 12.32 2.79 22.30
C ILE A 82 12.36 2.73 23.83
N SER A 83 12.37 1.51 24.40
CA SER A 83 12.58 1.31 25.83
C SER A 83 13.19 -0.06 26.09
N PRO A 84 14.29 -0.18 26.85
CA PRO A 84 14.84 -1.46 27.25
C PRO A 84 14.07 -2.11 28.40
N HIS A 85 13.28 -1.34 29.15
CA HIS A 85 12.55 -1.81 30.34
C HIS A 85 11.22 -2.50 30.03
N GLY A 86 10.99 -2.87 28.77
CA GLY A 86 9.80 -3.58 28.33
C GLY A 86 9.89 -5.10 28.53
N PRO A 87 8.75 -5.79 28.46
CA PRO A 87 8.67 -7.24 28.64
C PRO A 87 9.49 -8.02 27.61
N LYS A 88 10.11 -9.11 28.04
CA LYS A 88 10.87 -10.05 27.20
C LYS A 88 10.08 -11.34 26.96
N GLY A 89 10.29 -11.96 25.79
CA GLY A 89 9.55 -13.14 25.35
C GLY A 89 8.42 -12.80 24.38
N LEU A 90 7.64 -13.79 23.95
CA LEU A 90 6.42 -13.55 23.19
C LEU A 90 5.31 -13.02 24.12
N PRO A 91 4.31 -12.27 23.62
CA PRO A 91 3.13 -11.94 24.40
C PRO A 91 2.45 -13.21 24.92
N VAL A 92 1.93 -13.18 26.15
CA VAL A 92 1.33 -14.36 26.82
C VAL A 92 0.20 -15.00 25.99
N ARG A 93 -0.50 -14.18 25.21
CA ARG A 93 -1.59 -14.62 24.33
C ARG A 93 -1.11 -15.32 23.05
N LEU A 94 0.16 -15.12 22.65
CA LEU A 94 0.80 -15.91 21.59
C LEU A 94 1.36 -17.20 22.19
N SER A 95 0.47 -18.16 22.45
CA SER A 95 0.81 -19.50 22.95
C SER A 95 1.22 -20.46 21.82
N GLY A 96 1.96 -21.51 22.17
CA GLY A 96 2.22 -22.62 21.25
C GLY A 96 0.97 -23.45 20.97
N GLY A 97 0.97 -24.20 19.86
CA GLY A 97 -0.16 -25.06 19.44
C GLY A 97 -1.23 -24.34 18.61
N ASN A 98 -1.06 -23.04 18.36
CA ASN A 98 -1.95 -22.22 17.55
C ASN A 98 -1.90 -22.62 16.06
N THR A 99 -3.04 -22.53 15.38
CA THR A 99 -3.14 -22.84 13.93
C THR A 99 -2.54 -21.75 13.06
N LYS A 100 -2.41 -20.52 13.60
CA LYS A 100 -1.81 -19.36 12.94
C LYS A 100 -0.73 -18.71 13.78
N CYS A 101 0.28 -18.13 13.12
CA CYS A 101 1.49 -17.64 13.78
C CYS A 101 1.32 -16.37 14.62
N LEU A 102 0.28 -15.56 14.39
CA LEU A 102 -0.01 -14.34 15.16
C LEU A 102 -1.26 -14.43 16.02
N GLN A 103 -1.83 -15.62 16.18
CA GLN A 103 -3.00 -15.85 17.01
C GLN A 103 -2.77 -15.39 18.45
N GLY A 104 -3.66 -14.52 18.94
CA GLY A 104 -3.57 -13.85 20.25
C GLY A 104 -2.82 -12.51 20.24
N LEU A 105 -2.29 -12.06 19.10
CA LEU A 105 -1.75 -10.71 18.94
C LEU A 105 -2.90 -9.70 18.81
N CYS A 106 -3.01 -8.76 19.74
CA CYS A 106 -3.99 -7.66 19.62
C CYS A 106 -3.36 -6.46 18.91
N VAL A 107 -4.03 -5.95 17.87
CA VAL A 107 -3.57 -4.83 17.05
C VAL A 107 -4.67 -3.78 16.97
N VAL A 108 -4.33 -2.53 17.23
CA VAL A 108 -5.20 -1.37 16.98
C VAL A 108 -4.71 -0.69 15.71
N GLU A 109 -5.52 -0.73 14.66
CA GLU A 109 -5.24 -0.06 13.40
C GLU A 109 -5.97 1.30 13.37
N MET A 110 -5.19 2.38 13.25
CA MET A 110 -5.70 3.76 13.27
C MET A 110 -5.60 4.46 11.91
N SER A 111 -5.32 3.72 10.84
CA SER A 111 -5.12 4.30 9.50
C SER A 111 -6.25 3.96 8.55
N ARG A 112 -6.43 4.75 7.50
CA ARG A 112 -7.56 4.62 6.57
C ARG A 112 -7.19 4.16 5.16
N VAL A 113 -5.95 4.38 4.74
CA VAL A 113 -5.60 4.37 3.31
C VAL A 113 -4.50 3.37 3.01
N ILE A 114 -4.86 2.44 2.11
CA ILE A 114 -4.04 1.45 1.39
C ILE A 114 -3.00 0.70 2.23
N ALA A 115 -1.80 1.27 2.45
CA ALA A 115 -0.67 0.55 3.03
C ALA A 115 -0.97 0.03 4.44
N ALA A 116 -1.52 0.89 5.31
CA ALA A 116 -1.76 0.49 6.70
C ALA A 116 -2.99 -0.45 6.86
N PRO A 117 -4.13 -0.24 6.17
CA PRO A 117 -5.20 -1.25 6.12
C PRO A 117 -4.77 -2.59 5.51
N LEU A 118 -3.86 -2.56 4.53
CA LEU A 118 -3.27 -3.78 4.03
C LEU A 118 -2.43 -4.47 5.11
N ALA A 119 -1.62 -3.71 5.87
CA ALA A 119 -0.83 -4.26 6.96
C ALA A 119 -1.72 -4.92 8.02
N GLY A 120 -2.78 -4.26 8.48
CA GLY A 120 -3.72 -4.87 9.43
C GLY A 120 -4.44 -6.09 8.85
N LYS A 121 -4.89 -6.03 7.60
CA LYS A 121 -5.44 -7.20 6.89
C LYS A 121 -4.44 -8.36 6.84
N THR A 122 -3.18 -8.09 6.55
CA THR A 122 -2.12 -9.10 6.55
C THR A 122 -1.92 -9.70 7.94
N LEU A 123 -1.81 -8.88 8.99
CA LEU A 123 -1.69 -9.35 10.37
C LEU A 123 -2.91 -10.22 10.78
N ALA A 124 -4.13 -9.80 10.43
CA ALA A 124 -5.36 -10.55 10.67
C ALA A 124 -5.39 -11.89 9.91
N ALA A 125 -4.93 -11.91 8.65
CA ALA A 125 -4.82 -13.14 7.88
C ALA A 125 -3.92 -14.17 8.58
N HIS A 126 -2.85 -13.69 9.24
CA HIS A 126 -1.93 -14.47 10.07
C HIS A 126 -2.41 -14.71 11.52
N GLY A 127 -3.63 -14.32 11.87
CA GLY A 127 -4.30 -14.67 13.13
C GLY A 127 -4.38 -13.55 14.17
N ALA A 128 -3.87 -12.35 13.89
CA ALA A 128 -3.97 -11.24 14.85
C ALA A 128 -5.42 -10.77 15.03
N ASP A 129 -5.78 -10.40 16.24
CA ASP A 129 -7.02 -9.71 16.58
C ASP A 129 -6.86 -8.22 16.24
N VAL A 130 -7.38 -7.81 15.09
CA VAL A 130 -7.25 -6.43 14.60
C VAL A 130 -8.54 -5.67 14.85
N ILE A 131 -8.46 -4.60 15.65
CA ILE A 131 -9.53 -3.60 15.78
C ILE A 131 -9.17 -2.43 14.88
N TRP A 132 -10.01 -2.19 13.88
CA TRP A 132 -9.86 -1.06 12.97
C TRP A 132 -10.71 0.13 13.42
N THR A 133 -10.08 1.24 13.79
CA THR A 133 -10.76 2.47 14.21
C THR A 133 -10.70 3.52 13.10
N CYS A 134 -11.81 3.72 12.39
CA CYS A 134 -11.94 4.78 11.37
C CYS A 134 -12.63 6.02 11.96
N SER A 135 -11.99 7.19 11.91
CA SER A 135 -12.50 8.45 12.46
C SER A 135 -13.60 9.15 11.62
N GLY A 136 -14.48 8.40 10.94
CA GLY A 136 -15.63 8.94 10.19
C GLY A 136 -15.31 9.79 8.93
N MET A 137 -14.03 10.10 8.65
CA MET A 137 -13.64 10.94 7.49
C MET A 137 -14.12 10.42 6.13
N ASN A 138 -14.33 9.10 5.97
CA ASN A 138 -14.86 8.54 4.71
C ASN A 138 -16.29 8.99 4.44
N ILE A 139 -17.10 9.20 5.49
CA ILE A 139 -18.45 9.74 5.39
C ILE A 139 -18.36 11.20 4.95
N SER A 140 -17.47 11.99 5.57
CA SER A 140 -17.26 13.39 5.19
C SER A 140 -16.75 13.56 3.75
N GLU A 141 -15.79 12.73 3.30
CA GLU A 141 -15.29 12.74 1.92
C GLU A 141 -16.36 12.27 0.91
N ALA A 142 -17.17 11.25 1.25
CA ALA A 142 -18.28 10.78 0.44
C ALA A 142 -19.41 11.82 0.32
N GLU A 143 -19.75 12.49 1.42
CA GLU A 143 -20.68 13.62 1.49
C GLU A 143 -20.17 14.80 0.65
N HIS A 144 -18.89 15.15 0.76
CA HIS A 144 -18.29 16.23 -0.03
C HIS A 144 -18.20 15.92 -1.52
N ALA A 145 -18.00 14.64 -1.89
CA ALA A 145 -17.95 14.21 -3.28
C ALA A 145 -19.34 14.25 -3.96
N GLY A 146 -20.43 14.19 -3.19
CA GLY A 146 -21.80 14.43 -3.67
C GLY A 146 -22.34 13.38 -4.66
N LYS A 147 -21.78 12.16 -4.69
CA LYS A 147 -22.12 11.11 -5.68
C LYS A 147 -22.97 9.95 -5.13
N GLY A 148 -23.40 10.00 -3.88
CA GLY A 148 -24.26 8.97 -3.29
C GLY A 148 -23.59 7.61 -3.06
N GLU A 149 -22.26 7.54 -3.07
CA GLU A 149 -21.48 6.34 -2.75
C GLU A 149 -21.14 6.31 -1.25
N ALA A 150 -21.18 5.14 -0.59
CA ALA A 150 -20.86 5.03 0.84
C ALA A 150 -19.36 5.15 1.16
N ALA A 151 -18.48 4.88 0.19
CA ALA A 151 -17.01 5.07 0.23
C ALA A 151 -16.42 4.79 -1.17
N ARG A 152 -15.31 5.44 -1.54
CA ARG A 152 -14.64 5.21 -2.84
C ARG A 152 -13.15 4.84 -2.67
N PRO A 153 -12.71 3.64 -3.10
CA PRO A 153 -11.30 3.26 -3.07
C PRO A 153 -10.53 3.83 -4.27
N THR A 154 -9.27 4.22 -4.04
CA THR A 154 -8.32 4.68 -5.07
C THR A 154 -7.65 3.51 -5.78
N PRO A 155 -7.20 3.68 -7.05
CA PRO A 155 -6.63 2.58 -7.81
C PRO A 155 -5.33 2.04 -7.21
N PHE A 156 -5.12 0.77 -7.48
CA PHE A 156 -3.99 -0.07 -7.08
C PHE A 156 -2.63 0.61 -7.30
N GLN A 157 -1.92 0.91 -6.21
CA GLN A 157 -0.52 1.36 -6.25
C GLN A 157 0.37 0.27 -5.66
N ALA A 158 1.27 -0.27 -6.48
CA ALA A 158 2.22 -1.31 -6.08
C ALA A 158 3.10 -0.85 -4.90
N LEU A 159 3.38 0.46 -4.82
CA LEU A 159 4.16 1.07 -3.76
C LEU A 159 3.48 0.94 -2.39
N ASP A 160 2.20 1.30 -2.30
CA ASP A 160 1.43 1.21 -1.07
C ASP A 160 1.17 -0.23 -0.65
N HIS A 161 0.98 -1.14 -1.62
CA HIS A 161 0.81 -2.56 -1.31
C HIS A 161 2.09 -3.16 -0.74
N ALA A 162 3.24 -2.90 -1.39
CA ALA A 162 4.52 -3.30 -0.86
C ALA A 162 4.77 -2.69 0.52
N GLY A 163 4.44 -1.40 0.71
CA GLY A 163 4.51 -0.72 2.01
C GLY A 163 3.68 -1.40 3.09
N GLY A 164 2.46 -1.84 2.78
CA GLY A 164 1.61 -2.55 3.73
C GLY A 164 2.17 -3.91 4.15
N TYR A 165 2.70 -4.69 3.21
CA TYR A 165 3.37 -5.95 3.54
C TYR A 165 4.64 -5.74 4.37
N TRP A 166 5.43 -4.71 4.03
CA TRP A 166 6.62 -4.33 4.81
C TRP A 166 6.27 -3.88 6.23
N LEU A 167 5.16 -3.17 6.41
CA LEU A 167 4.68 -2.78 7.73
C LEU A 167 4.27 -4.00 8.55
N ALA A 168 3.48 -4.93 7.99
CA ALA A 168 3.14 -6.17 8.68
C ALA A 168 4.40 -6.99 9.05
N PHE A 169 5.36 -7.09 8.12
CA PHE A 169 6.64 -7.74 8.40
C PHE A 169 7.43 -7.05 9.51
N SER A 170 7.48 -5.71 9.52
CA SER A 170 8.19 -4.96 10.56
C SER A 170 7.59 -5.19 11.95
N VAL A 171 6.26 -5.34 12.06
CA VAL A 171 5.58 -5.70 13.31
C VAL A 171 6.02 -7.10 13.77
N MET A 172 6.07 -8.07 12.87
CA MET A 172 6.57 -9.42 13.17
C MET A 172 8.05 -9.40 13.59
N ALA A 173 8.89 -8.58 12.93
CA ALA A 173 10.28 -8.39 13.29
C ALA A 173 10.44 -7.75 14.68
N ALA A 174 9.61 -6.76 15.02
CA ALA A 174 9.57 -6.14 16.34
C ALA A 174 9.14 -7.14 17.43
N LEU A 175 8.16 -8.00 17.15
CA LEU A 175 7.77 -9.09 18.05
C LEU A 175 8.91 -10.08 18.27
N TYR A 176 9.62 -10.47 17.21
CA TYR A 176 10.82 -11.29 17.32
C TYR A 176 11.89 -10.60 18.19
N LYS A 177 12.17 -9.31 17.95
CA LYS A 177 13.14 -8.57 18.76
C LYS A 177 12.73 -8.45 20.22
N ARG A 178 11.44 -8.21 20.52
CA ARG A 178 10.89 -8.27 21.89
C ARG A 178 11.10 -9.65 22.51
N ALA A 179 10.90 -10.72 21.73
CA ALA A 179 11.07 -12.07 22.23
C ALA A 179 12.51 -12.37 22.66
N ILE A 180 13.48 -12.00 21.82
CA ILE A 180 14.90 -12.33 22.03
C ILE A 180 15.59 -11.33 22.97
N PHE A 181 15.35 -10.03 22.78
CA PHE A 181 16.08 -8.96 23.45
C PHE A 181 15.28 -8.26 24.54
N GLY A 182 13.95 -8.39 24.54
CA GLY A 182 13.07 -7.62 25.44
C GLY A 182 12.87 -6.18 24.97
N GLY A 183 12.18 -5.40 25.80
CA GLY A 183 11.91 -3.99 25.51
C GLY A 183 10.70 -3.73 24.61
N SER A 184 10.48 -2.45 24.37
CA SER A 184 9.49 -1.92 23.44
C SER A 184 10.18 -1.41 22.19
N TRP A 185 9.55 -1.64 21.05
CA TRP A 185 10.12 -1.37 19.73
C TRP A 185 9.19 -0.48 18.92
N ARG A 186 9.78 0.44 18.15
CA ARG A 186 9.11 1.25 17.15
C ARG A 186 9.54 0.78 15.78
N THR A 187 8.57 0.69 14.88
CA THR A 187 8.77 0.34 13.48
C THR A 187 8.37 1.51 12.60
N ASP A 188 9.25 1.94 11.73
CA ASP A 188 8.97 2.97 10.74
C ASP A 188 9.09 2.35 9.33
N VAL A 189 8.11 2.61 8.47
CA VAL A 189 8.12 2.16 7.06
C VAL A 189 7.98 3.36 6.15
N SER A 190 8.97 3.55 5.29
CA SER A 190 9.01 4.68 4.36
C SER A 190 8.61 4.25 2.95
N LEU A 191 7.57 4.85 2.36
CA LEU A 191 7.22 4.58 0.96
C LEU A 191 8.38 4.92 0.02
N ALA A 192 9.16 5.96 0.30
CA ALA A 192 10.37 6.25 -0.48
C ALA A 192 11.45 5.18 -0.29
N GLY A 193 11.57 4.59 0.92
CA GLY A 193 12.43 3.43 1.17
C GLY A 193 11.97 2.18 0.42
N VAL A 194 10.65 1.93 0.38
CA VAL A 194 10.04 0.87 -0.43
C VAL A 194 10.35 1.07 -1.91
N MET A 195 10.23 2.30 -2.43
CA MET A 195 10.58 2.63 -3.81
C MET A 195 12.06 2.32 -4.10
N LYS A 196 12.97 2.73 -3.22
CA LYS A 196 14.40 2.42 -3.34
C LYS A 196 14.67 0.92 -3.37
N TYR A 197 14.01 0.16 -2.49
CA TYR A 197 14.10 -1.29 -2.49
C TYR A 197 13.57 -1.90 -3.79
N LEU A 198 12.38 -1.51 -4.26
CA LEU A 198 11.81 -2.03 -5.51
C LEU A 198 12.74 -1.72 -6.70
N ARG A 199 13.34 -0.53 -6.74
CA ARG A 199 14.37 -0.18 -7.73
C ARG A 199 15.60 -1.09 -7.65
N SER A 200 16.02 -1.47 -6.45
CA SER A 200 17.20 -2.34 -6.24
C SER A 200 17.02 -3.77 -6.77
N LEU A 201 15.77 -4.22 -6.98
CA LEU A 201 15.47 -5.54 -7.55
C LEU A 201 15.82 -5.64 -9.05
N GLY A 202 16.16 -4.52 -9.69
CA GLY A 202 16.48 -4.45 -11.11
C GLY A 202 15.25 -4.27 -11.99
N GLN A 203 15.50 -4.08 -13.28
CA GLN A 203 14.46 -3.91 -14.30
C GLN A 203 14.76 -4.81 -15.50
N TYR A 204 13.71 -5.24 -16.18
CA TYR A 204 13.85 -5.90 -17.47
C TYR A 204 14.50 -4.94 -18.50
N PRO A 205 15.37 -5.44 -19.40
CA PRO A 205 16.01 -4.60 -20.40
C PRO A 205 15.01 -3.92 -21.36
N GLY A 206 15.08 -2.59 -21.44
CA GLY A 206 14.26 -1.80 -22.36
C GLY A 206 12.77 -2.03 -22.16
N ASP A 207 12.07 -2.42 -23.23
CA ASP A 207 10.64 -2.70 -23.22
C ASP A 207 10.30 -4.18 -23.01
N SER A 208 11.29 -5.05 -22.74
CA SER A 208 11.06 -6.50 -22.75
C SER A 208 10.04 -6.96 -21.70
N GLY A 209 9.95 -6.26 -20.57
CA GLY A 209 8.94 -6.51 -19.54
C GLY A 209 7.51 -6.14 -19.97
N PHE A 210 7.34 -5.33 -21.02
CA PHE A 210 6.05 -4.92 -21.59
C PHE A 210 5.68 -5.72 -22.83
N LYS A 211 6.57 -6.59 -23.33
CA LYS A 211 6.29 -7.49 -24.46
C LYS A 211 5.42 -8.69 -24.06
N CYS A 212 4.98 -8.76 -22.81
CA CYS A 212 4.00 -9.75 -22.38
C CYS A 212 2.62 -9.45 -23.00
N LYS A 213 1.88 -10.51 -23.31
CA LYS A 213 0.50 -10.36 -23.75
C LYS A 213 -0.36 -9.88 -22.57
N ASP A 214 -0.91 -8.69 -22.68
CA ASP A 214 -1.96 -8.24 -21.77
C ASP A 214 -3.24 -9.05 -22.01
N TYR A 215 -3.90 -9.41 -20.91
CA TYR A 215 -5.20 -10.07 -20.94
C TYR A 215 -6.26 -9.06 -20.54
N GLU A 216 -7.16 -8.73 -21.47
CA GLU A 216 -8.22 -7.74 -21.23
C GLU A 216 -9.38 -8.33 -20.43
N LYS A 217 -9.60 -9.65 -20.58
CA LYS A 217 -10.69 -10.36 -19.92
C LYS A 217 -10.19 -11.63 -19.25
N PRO A 218 -10.85 -12.09 -18.17
CA PRO A 218 -10.48 -13.33 -17.49
C PRO A 218 -10.42 -14.55 -18.42
N GLU A 219 -11.27 -14.61 -19.45
CA GLU A 219 -11.33 -15.72 -20.41
C GLU A 219 -10.10 -15.80 -21.32
N ASP A 220 -9.37 -14.68 -21.48
CA ASP A 220 -8.16 -14.63 -22.31
C ASP A 220 -6.94 -15.24 -21.60
N VAL A 221 -7.01 -15.39 -20.27
CA VAL A 221 -5.91 -15.88 -19.44
C VAL A 221 -5.81 -17.41 -19.59
N PRO A 222 -4.64 -17.96 -19.96
CA PRO A 222 -4.43 -19.40 -20.09
C PRO A 222 -4.83 -20.20 -18.85
N GLU A 223 -5.46 -21.36 -19.05
CA GLU A 223 -6.02 -22.18 -17.98
C GLU A 223 -4.98 -22.60 -16.93
N ASN A 224 -3.72 -22.76 -17.33
CA ASN A 224 -2.63 -23.13 -16.43
C ASN A 224 -2.35 -22.08 -15.34
N TYR A 225 -2.76 -20.82 -15.53
CA TYR A 225 -2.65 -19.77 -14.51
C TYR A 225 -3.80 -19.79 -13.51
N TYR A 226 -4.86 -20.55 -13.76
CA TYR A 226 -5.97 -20.69 -12.84
C TYR A 226 -5.79 -21.85 -11.87
N GLU A 227 -6.29 -21.69 -10.65
CA GLU A 227 -6.64 -22.77 -9.74
C GLU A 227 -8.15 -22.78 -9.49
N THR A 228 -8.71 -23.98 -9.34
CA THR A 228 -10.13 -24.16 -8.98
C THR A 228 -10.22 -24.87 -7.64
N LYS A 229 -10.95 -24.29 -6.69
CA LYS A 229 -11.17 -24.85 -5.36
C LYS A 229 -12.64 -24.90 -5.02
N LYS A 230 -13.04 -25.90 -4.22
CA LYS A 230 -14.38 -25.97 -3.64
C LYS A 230 -14.41 -25.10 -2.39
N THR A 231 -15.42 -24.25 -2.27
CA THR A 231 -15.58 -23.27 -1.20
C THR A 231 -16.98 -23.37 -0.60
N GLY A 232 -17.26 -22.61 0.46
CA GLY A 232 -18.62 -22.53 1.02
C GLY A 232 -19.63 -21.90 0.06
N PHE A 233 -19.18 -21.23 -1.00
CA PHE A 233 -20.01 -20.65 -2.06
C PHE A 233 -20.04 -21.51 -3.34
N GLY A 234 -19.53 -22.74 -3.30
CA GLY A 234 -19.41 -23.62 -4.46
C GLY A 234 -18.00 -23.61 -5.07
N ARG A 235 -17.88 -23.99 -6.35
CA ARG A 235 -16.58 -24.02 -7.05
C ARG A 235 -16.17 -22.61 -7.44
N ILE A 236 -15.04 -22.15 -6.92
CA ILE A 236 -14.45 -20.86 -7.28
C ILE A 236 -13.19 -21.12 -8.11
N LYS A 237 -13.06 -20.39 -9.22
CA LYS A 237 -11.88 -20.36 -10.09
C LYS A 237 -11.19 -19.01 -9.91
N ALA A 238 -9.89 -19.02 -9.65
CA ALA A 238 -9.10 -17.82 -9.38
C ALA A 238 -7.68 -17.95 -9.93
N ILE A 239 -7.02 -16.82 -10.19
CA ILE A 239 -5.62 -16.80 -10.64
C ILE A 239 -4.72 -17.30 -9.50
N LYS A 240 -3.78 -18.19 -9.84
CA LYS A 240 -2.74 -18.70 -8.94
C LYS A 240 -1.86 -17.55 -8.45
N TYR A 241 -1.24 -17.75 -7.29
CA TYR A 241 -0.18 -16.86 -6.83
C TYR A 241 0.95 -16.79 -7.86
N SER A 242 1.49 -15.58 -8.04
CA SER A 242 2.55 -15.29 -9.02
C SER A 242 3.94 -15.79 -8.61
N GLY A 243 4.08 -16.36 -7.40
CA GLY A 243 5.34 -16.88 -6.89
C GLY A 243 5.17 -18.26 -6.26
N SER A 244 6.28 -18.96 -6.12
CA SER A 244 6.43 -20.18 -5.32
C SER A 244 7.61 -20.00 -4.36
N ILE A 245 7.55 -20.68 -3.22
CA ILE A 245 8.65 -20.74 -2.26
C ILE A 245 9.00 -22.22 -2.14
N GLU A 246 10.27 -22.55 -2.36
CA GLU A 246 10.74 -23.93 -2.26
C GLU A 246 10.43 -24.52 -0.89
N GLY A 247 9.82 -25.70 -0.87
CA GLY A 247 9.38 -26.37 0.36
C GLY A 247 8.03 -25.89 0.93
N PHE A 248 7.35 -24.91 0.30
CA PHE A 248 6.07 -24.40 0.77
C PHE A 248 4.98 -24.44 -0.30
N ASN A 249 3.81 -24.99 0.07
CA ASN A 249 2.62 -24.94 -0.75
C ASN A 249 1.91 -23.60 -0.57
N ILE A 250 2.12 -22.68 -1.50
CA ILE A 250 1.47 -21.36 -1.47
C ILE A 250 -0.01 -21.50 -1.80
N GLY A 251 -0.86 -21.00 -0.91
CA GLY A 251 -2.31 -21.01 -1.10
C GLY A 251 -3.07 -20.73 0.18
N TRP A 252 -4.38 -20.65 0.07
CA TRP A 252 -5.27 -20.59 1.22
C TRP A 252 -5.55 -22.00 1.74
N HIS A 253 -5.39 -22.21 3.05
CA HIS A 253 -5.87 -23.42 3.73
C HIS A 253 -7.35 -23.32 4.12
N VAL A 254 -7.83 -22.10 4.34
CA VAL A 254 -9.24 -21.79 4.64
C VAL A 254 -9.86 -21.12 3.42
N MET A 255 -10.90 -21.73 2.86
CA MET A 255 -11.60 -21.19 1.70
C MET A 255 -12.69 -20.19 2.14
N PRO A 256 -13.05 -19.21 1.29
CA PRO A 256 -14.20 -18.35 1.53
C PRO A 256 -15.46 -19.15 1.82
N LYS A 257 -16.25 -18.69 2.78
CA LYS A 257 -17.51 -19.32 3.17
C LYS A 257 -18.52 -18.26 3.61
N PRO A 258 -19.83 -18.57 3.60
CA PRO A 258 -20.87 -17.64 4.03
C PRO A 258 -20.61 -17.05 5.42
N LEU A 259 -20.97 -15.79 5.62
CA LEU A 259 -20.88 -15.15 6.93
C LEU A 259 -21.72 -15.93 7.96
N GLY A 260 -21.17 -16.12 9.18
CA GLY A 260 -21.82 -16.87 10.25
C GLY A 260 -21.75 -18.41 10.11
N SER A 261 -20.95 -18.94 9.17
CA SER A 261 -20.74 -20.39 9.02
C SER A 261 -19.56 -20.95 9.84
N ASP A 262 -18.87 -20.09 10.58
CA ASP A 262 -17.92 -20.50 11.61
C ASP A 262 -18.66 -20.85 12.90
N SER A 263 -18.13 -21.86 13.61
CA SER A 263 -18.50 -22.05 15.02
C SER A 263 -18.13 -20.78 15.81
N PRO A 264 -18.93 -20.36 16.80
CA PRO A 264 -18.63 -19.21 17.64
C PRO A 264 -17.53 -19.55 18.66
N GLU A 265 -16.37 -19.93 18.15
CA GLU A 265 -15.18 -20.27 18.91
C GLU A 265 -14.01 -19.40 18.45
N TRP A 266 -13.11 -19.10 19.37
CA TRP A 266 -11.88 -18.39 19.03
C TRP A 266 -10.92 -19.39 18.38
N LEU A 267 -10.57 -19.15 17.11
CA LEU A 267 -9.60 -19.96 16.37
C LEU A 267 -8.18 -19.76 16.88
#